data_AF-A0A524N0B0-F1
#
_entry.id   AF-A0A524N0B0-F1
#
_cell.length_a   1.000
_cell.length_b   1.000
_cell.length_c   1.000
_cell.angle_alpha   90.00
_cell.angle_beta   90.00
_cell.angle_gamma   90.00
#
_symmetry.space_group_name_H-M   'P 1'
#
loop_
_entity.id
_entity.type
_entity.pdbx_description
1 polymer ?
#
loop_
_entity_poly.entity_id
_entity_poly.type
_entity_poly.pdbx_seq_one_letter_code
_entity_poly.pdbx_strand_id
1 'polypeptide(L)'
;MISPRPDLAQNKPWTREQIRAALRIELAPLLQKRGLALRDRGGGNLETEQHKGLFIKAWYWNWPERDMSGNTIDFFVDILGMSFNHAMKEILK
;
A
#
# COMPACT_ATOMS: atom_id res chain seq x y z
N MET A 1 -21.27 -3.29 -37.92
CA MET A 1 -20.02 -2.99 -37.20
C MET A 1 -20.38 -2.63 -35.77
N ILE A 2 -20.26 -3.59 -34.85
CA ILE A 2 -20.54 -3.35 -33.42
C ILE A 2 -19.21 -3.00 -32.79
N SER A 3 -19.01 -1.72 -32.47
CA SER A 3 -17.86 -1.28 -31.68
C SER A 3 -17.89 -1.98 -30.32
N PRO A 4 -16.79 -2.60 -29.85
CA PRO A 4 -16.77 -3.17 -28.52
C PRO A 4 -16.88 -2.03 -27.49
N ARG A 5 -17.81 -2.18 -26.54
CA ARG A 5 -17.92 -1.28 -25.39
C ARG A 5 -16.63 -1.39 -24.56
N PRO A 6 -16.02 -0.26 -24.13
CA PRO A 6 -14.77 -0.27 -23.37
C PRO A 6 -14.93 -0.67 -21.88
N ASP A 7 -16.07 -1.21 -21.47
CA ASP A 7 -16.42 -1.41 -20.05
C ASP A 7 -16.16 -2.84 -19.51
N LEU A 8 -15.75 -3.81 -20.34
CA LEU A 8 -15.46 -5.19 -19.89
C LEU A 8 -14.03 -5.42 -19.36
N ALA A 9 -13.18 -4.39 -19.32
CA ALA A 9 -11.85 -4.48 -18.72
C ALA A 9 -11.85 -4.47 -17.17
N GLN A 10 -13.01 -4.26 -16.53
CA GLN A 10 -13.11 -3.89 -15.10
C GLN A 10 -13.05 -5.04 -14.09
N ASN A 11 -12.78 -6.29 -14.49
CA ASN A 11 -12.69 -7.38 -13.50
C ASN A 11 -11.70 -8.49 -13.86
N LYS A 12 -10.56 -8.14 -14.47
CA LYS A 12 -9.47 -9.12 -14.58
C LYS A 12 -8.87 -9.31 -13.18
N PRO A 13 -8.84 -10.54 -12.63
CA PRO A 13 -8.15 -10.79 -11.36
C PRO A 13 -6.67 -10.42 -11.50
N TRP A 14 -6.11 -9.83 -10.44
CA TRP A 14 -4.69 -9.47 -10.41
C TRP A 14 -3.81 -10.70 -10.62
N THR A 15 -2.84 -10.61 -11.51
CA THR A 15 -1.91 -11.72 -11.73
C THR A 15 -0.98 -11.86 -10.52
N ARG A 16 -0.40 -13.05 -10.34
CA ARG A 16 0.55 -13.30 -9.24
C ARG A 16 1.76 -12.37 -9.31
N GLU A 17 2.19 -12.01 -10.51
CA GLU A 17 3.29 -11.09 -10.75
C GLU A 17 2.92 -9.67 -10.31
N GLN A 18 1.71 -9.21 -10.62
CA GLN A 18 1.21 -7.90 -10.16
C GLN A 18 1.12 -7.83 -8.63
N ILE A 19 0.62 -8.90 -8.00
CA ILE A 19 0.58 -9.00 -6.54
C ILE A 19 1.99 -8.96 -5.97
N ARG A 20 2.92 -9.78 -6.48
CA ARG A 20 4.32 -9.80 -6.03
C ARG A 20 5.03 -8.46 -6.20
N ALA A 21 4.73 -7.73 -7.28
CA ALA A 21 5.25 -6.39 -7.48
C ALA A 21 4.70 -5.43 -6.42
N ALA A 22 3.38 -5.42 -6.22
CA ALA A 22 2.70 -4.56 -5.24
C ALA A 22 3.19 -4.78 -3.80
N LEU A 23 3.47 -6.04 -3.40
CA LEU A 23 4.04 -6.37 -2.07
C LEU A 23 5.39 -5.68 -1.79
N ARG A 24 6.14 -5.29 -2.82
CA ARG A 24 7.52 -4.78 -2.72
C ARG A 24 7.67 -3.31 -3.10
N ILE A 25 6.58 -2.63 -3.42
CA ILE A 25 6.63 -1.19 -3.73
C ILE A 25 6.87 -0.42 -2.43
N GLU A 26 7.77 0.56 -2.46
CA GLU A 26 8.08 1.36 -1.29
C GLU A 26 6.85 2.11 -0.76
N LEU A 27 6.60 2.01 0.54
CA LEU A 27 5.47 2.67 1.19
C LEU A 27 5.64 4.18 1.24
N ALA A 28 6.86 4.65 1.52
CA ALA A 28 7.14 6.08 1.70
C ALA A 28 6.60 6.98 0.57
N PRO A 29 6.94 6.74 -0.72
CA PRO A 29 6.43 7.57 -1.81
C PRO A 29 4.91 7.45 -2.01
N LEU A 30 4.33 6.27 -1.78
CA LEU A 30 2.88 6.08 -1.89
C LEU A 30 2.11 6.87 -0.83
N LEU A 31 2.61 6.88 0.41
CA LEU A 31 2.00 7.61 1.52
C LEU A 31 2.18 9.13 1.36
N GLN A 32 3.35 9.58 0.90
CA GLN A 32 3.58 10.99 0.57
C GLN A 32 2.66 11.48 -0.56
N LYS A 33 2.46 10.69 -1.63
CA LYS A 33 1.50 10.99 -2.73
C LYS A 33 0.07 11.15 -2.21
N ARG A 34 -0.26 10.51 -1.09
CA ARG A 34 -1.55 10.60 -0.40
C ARG A 34 -1.63 11.72 0.62
N GLY A 35 -0.57 12.50 0.80
CA GLY A 35 -0.51 13.60 1.75
C GLY A 35 -0.28 13.17 3.21
N LEU A 36 0.14 11.93 3.46
CA LEU A 36 0.56 11.54 4.81
C LEU A 36 1.94 12.14 5.12
N ALA A 37 2.02 12.79 6.28
CA ALA A 37 3.28 13.25 6.84
C ALA A 37 4.07 12.06 7.40
N LEU A 38 5.26 11.85 6.84
CA LEU A 38 6.24 10.88 7.30
C LEU A 38 7.38 11.61 7.98
N ARG A 39 7.74 11.18 9.18
CA ARG A 39 8.86 11.72 9.94
C ARG A 39 9.97 10.69 10.03
N ASP A 40 11.19 11.09 9.69
CA ASP A 40 12.35 10.23 9.88
C ASP A 40 12.66 10.06 11.36
N ARG A 41 12.81 8.81 11.81
CA ARG A 41 13.19 8.42 13.16
C ARG A 41 14.63 7.88 13.26
N GLY A 42 15.37 7.90 12.15
CA GLY A 42 16.72 7.37 12.04
C GLY A 42 16.75 5.89 11.69
N GLY A 43 17.90 5.44 11.18
CA GLY A 43 18.12 4.04 10.78
C GLY A 43 17.25 3.56 9.60
N GLY A 44 16.72 4.49 8.81
CA GLY A 44 15.81 4.23 7.70
C GLY A 44 14.37 3.91 8.14
N ASN A 45 14.02 4.19 9.39
CA ASN A 45 12.65 4.06 9.89
C ASN A 45 11.92 5.39 9.74
N LEU A 46 10.78 5.35 9.08
CA LEU A 46 9.85 6.47 8.97
C LEU A 46 8.66 6.20 9.89
N GLU A 47 8.17 7.22 10.57
CA GLU A 47 6.95 7.13 11.36
C GLU A 47 5.87 8.01 10.73
N THR A 48 4.63 7.53 10.73
CA THR A 48 3.49 8.34 10.29
C THR A 48 2.98 9.21 11.44
N GLU A 49 2.65 10.47 11.19
CA GLU A 49 2.09 11.32 12.26
C GLU A 49 0.68 10.88 12.70
N GLN A 50 -0.07 10.22 11.79
CA GLN A 50 -1.43 9.73 12.03
C GLN A 50 -1.46 8.43 12.84
N HIS A 51 -0.43 7.58 12.72
CA HIS A 51 -0.29 6.32 13.44
C HIS A 51 1.03 6.30 14.21
N LYS A 52 1.00 6.85 15.44
CA LYS A 52 2.16 6.87 16.34
C LYS A 52 2.57 5.45 16.72
N GLY A 53 3.88 5.19 16.75
CA GLY A 53 4.47 3.86 17.00
C GLY A 53 4.49 2.95 15.77
N LEU A 54 3.86 3.36 14.65
CA LEU A 54 3.98 2.62 13.40
C LEU A 54 5.25 3.05 12.66
N PHE A 55 6.16 2.11 12.48
CA PHE A 55 7.41 2.27 11.76
C PHE A 55 7.32 1.69 10.35
N ILE A 56 7.82 2.44 9.37
CA ILE A 56 7.86 2.08 7.96
C ILE A 56 9.31 2.04 7.52
N LYS A 57 9.68 0.96 6.82
CA LYS A 57 11.00 0.77 6.25
C LYS A 57 10.88 0.12 4.87
N ALA A 58 11.18 0.88 3.82
CA ALA A 58 10.98 0.49 2.43
C ALA A 58 9.52 0.02 2.15
N TRP A 59 9.31 -1.26 1.86
CA TRP A 59 8.00 -1.88 1.61
C TRP A 59 7.41 -2.58 2.84
N TYR A 60 8.14 -2.58 3.96
CA TYR A 60 7.75 -3.25 5.20
C TYR A 60 7.33 -2.21 6.25
N TRP A 61 6.40 -2.61 7.11
CA TRP A 61 6.02 -1.83 8.28
C TRP A 61 5.84 -2.72 9.50
N ASN A 62 6.01 -2.11 10.67
CA ASN A 62 5.89 -2.76 11.96
C ASN A 62 5.23 -1.81 12.96
N TRP A 63 4.31 -2.33 13.74
CA TRP A 63 3.63 -1.62 14.83
C TRP A 63 3.71 -2.46 16.10
N PRO A 64 4.84 -2.37 16.85
CA PRO A 64 5.10 -3.18 18.03
C PRO A 64 4.01 -3.06 19.10
N GLU A 65 3.46 -1.87 19.32
CA GLU A 65 2.42 -1.63 20.33
C GLU A 65 1.11 -2.37 20.04
N ARG A 66 0.92 -2.83 18.80
CA ARG A 66 -0.24 -3.62 18.37
C ARG A 66 0.11 -5.06 17.99
N ASP A 67 1.37 -5.44 18.09
CA ASP A 67 1.89 -6.73 17.61
C ASP A 67 1.52 -7.00 16.14
N MET A 68 1.61 -5.96 15.31
CA MET A 68 1.26 -6.03 13.88
C MET A 68 2.46 -5.71 13.01
N SER A 69 2.59 -6.41 11.89
CA SER A 69 3.58 -6.10 10.86
C SER A 69 3.11 -6.60 9.51
N GLY A 70 3.65 -6.04 8.44
CA GLY A 70 3.22 -6.43 7.09
C GLY A 70 3.98 -5.76 5.97
N ASN A 71 3.54 -6.07 4.76
CA ASN A 71 4.06 -5.47 3.53
C ASN A 71 3.16 -4.29 3.07
N THR A 72 3.47 -3.74 1.89
CA THR A 72 2.76 -2.60 1.31
C THR A 72 1.25 -2.83 1.13
N ILE A 73 0.83 -4.02 0.70
CA ILE A 73 -0.60 -4.34 0.55
C ILE A 73 -1.26 -4.38 1.93
N ASP A 74 -0.65 -5.09 2.87
CA ASP A 74 -1.17 -5.24 4.24
C ASP A 74 -1.34 -3.86 4.90
N PHE A 75 -0.43 -2.92 4.65
CA PHE A 75 -0.58 -1.55 5.15
C PHE A 75 -1.89 -0.91 4.67
N PHE A 76 -2.19 -1.01 3.38
CA PHE A 76 -3.38 -0.40 2.81
C PHE A 76 -4.66 -1.10 3.29
N VAL A 77 -4.59 -2.40 3.52
CA VAL A 77 -5.75 -3.18 3.98
C VAL A 77 -5.98 -3.00 5.48
N ASP A 78 -4.97 -3.26 6.30
CA ASP A 78 -5.11 -3.35 7.75
C ASP A 78 -5.02 -1.98 8.45
N ILE A 79 -4.16 -1.08 7.95
CA ILE A 79 -3.97 0.24 8.56
C ILE A 79 -4.91 1.28 7.95
N LEU A 80 -5.07 1.28 6.63
CA LEU A 80 -5.95 2.23 5.93
C LEU A 80 -7.38 1.69 5.69
N GLY A 81 -7.67 0.45 6.07
CA GLY A 81 -9.01 -0.14 5.98
C GLY A 81 -9.52 -0.35 4.55
N MET A 82 -8.63 -0.42 3.56
CA MET A 82 -9.03 -0.59 2.16
C MET A 82 -9.34 -2.05 1.84
N SER A 83 -10.28 -2.29 0.92
CA SER A 83 -10.38 -3.62 0.31
C SER A 83 -9.10 -3.93 -0.49
N PHE A 84 -8.72 -5.21 -0.57
CA PHE A 84 -7.57 -5.65 -1.36
C PHE A 84 -7.57 -5.11 -2.80
N ASN A 85 -8.73 -5.15 -3.48
CA ASN A 85 -8.86 -4.64 -4.84
C ASN A 85 -8.64 -3.13 -4.93
N HIS A 86 -9.10 -2.36 -3.94
CA HIS A 86 -8.86 -0.93 -3.89
C HIS A 86 -7.38 -0.63 -3.59
N ALA A 87 -6.78 -1.36 -2.64
CA ALA A 87 -5.35 -1.25 -2.33
C ALA A 87 -4.48 -1.51 -3.57
N MET A 88 -4.75 -2.59 -4.31
CA MET A 88 -4.02 -2.93 -5.53
C MET A 88 -4.12 -1.84 -6.61
N LYS A 89 -5.33 -1.28 -6.83
CA LYS A 89 -5.52 -0.16 -7.77
C LYS A 89 -4.70 1.05 -7.38
N GLU A 90 -4.62 1.35 -6.09
CA GLU A 90 -3.92 2.52 -5.59
C GLU A 90 -2.40 2.37 -5.56
N ILE A 91 -1.90 1.17 -5.29
CA ILE A 91 -0.47 0.86 -5.28
C ILE A 91 0.12 0.85 -6.70
N LEU A 92 -0.63 0.34 -7.68
CA LEU A 92 -0.16 0.17 -9.07
C LEU A 92 -0.55 1.34 -10.02
N LYS A 93 -1.01 2.46 -9.47
CA LYS A 93 -1.43 3.66 -10.22
C LYS A 93 -0.35 4.72 -10.34
#